data_AF-A0A848N6U5-F1
#
_entry.id   AF-A0A848N6U5-F1
#
_cell.length_a   1.000
_cell.length_b   1.000
_cell.length_c   1.000
_cell.angle_alpha   90.00
_cell.angle_beta   90.00
_cell.angle_gamma   90.00
#
_symmetry.space_group_name_H-M   'P 1'
#
loop_
_entity.id
_entity.type
_entity.pdbx_description
1 polymer ?
#
loop_
_entity_poly.entity_id
_entity_poly.type
_entity_poly.pdbx_seq_one_letter_code
_entity_poly.pdbx_strand_id
1 'polypeptide(L)'
;MGTHLDYDQKLNIGIWSVKYLLENPNITWEDFKNQFLTSPCEKATTAATKAKEIVSNTQINNKISSIQPNIATDQFEKGFNFGKNTSGNYAVSGTYTGTLTGLSMPSTETDFMVEGSFHTHPTYNAYECPSAADFYGLRTAYGSNPHFSTTFVLTATGGIYNLTITDHVKFNNFLTTLPKNSSINPNDGHWKEGTDVRNDFDKVEREFIKQGKTEDEAFALAHAYVLRKHNIGMTISKRDSNGDFKPIFVKEAKDPANPNNTNYEQTQNCNL
;
A
#
# COMPACT_ATOMS: atom_id res chain seq x y z
N MET A 1 -22.99 -3.38 11.17
CA MET A 1 -23.83 -2.37 11.84
C MET A 1 -23.34 -1.01 11.41
N GLY A 2 -24.06 -0.31 10.54
CA GLY A 2 -23.77 1.10 10.25
C GLY A 2 -24.28 1.93 11.43
N THR A 3 -23.38 2.58 12.15
CA THR A 3 -23.78 3.52 13.20
C THR A 3 -24.44 4.71 12.55
N HIS A 4 -25.75 4.84 12.74
CA HIS A 4 -26.48 6.05 12.42
C HIS A 4 -25.87 7.17 13.28
N LEU A 5 -25.11 8.07 12.66
CA LEU A 5 -24.65 9.28 13.34
C LEU A 5 -25.88 10.04 13.83
N ASP A 6 -25.90 10.40 15.11
CA ASP A 6 -26.98 11.18 15.69
C ASP A 6 -26.99 12.60 15.09
N TYR A 7 -28.12 13.31 15.19
CA TYR A 7 -28.31 14.65 14.66
C TYR A 7 -27.22 15.65 15.13
N ASP A 8 -26.77 15.56 16.37
CA ASP A 8 -25.73 16.43 16.93
C ASP A 8 -24.36 16.12 16.33
N GLN A 9 -24.07 14.85 16.02
CA GLN A 9 -22.85 14.46 15.29
C GLN A 9 -22.89 14.98 13.84
N LYS A 10 -24.05 14.96 13.19
CA LYS A 10 -24.22 15.50 11.83
C LYS A 10 -24.07 17.02 11.78
N LEU A 11 -24.62 17.74 12.76
CA LEU A 11 -24.49 19.20 12.85
C LEU A 11 -23.02 19.62 13.07
N ASN A 12 -22.30 18.88 13.92
CA ASN A 12 -20.89 19.11 14.18
C ASN A 12 -20.00 18.82 12.96
N ILE A 13 -20.30 17.78 12.18
CA ILE A 13 -19.60 17.51 10.91
C ILE A 13 -19.85 18.66 9.91
N GLY A 14 -21.08 19.20 9.86
CA GLY A 14 -21.40 20.34 8.99
C GLY A 14 -20.55 21.57 9.31
N ILE A 15 -20.48 21.98 10.57
CA ILE A 15 -19.71 23.17 10.98
C ILE A 15 -18.20 22.92 10.82
N TRP A 16 -17.71 21.74 11.22
CA TRP A 16 -16.29 21.41 11.11
C TRP A 16 -15.82 21.31 9.65
N SER A 17 -16.62 20.69 8.77
CA SER A 17 -16.29 20.55 7.35
C SER A 17 -16.22 21.89 6.63
N VAL A 18 -17.16 22.81 6.89
CA VAL A 18 -17.12 24.17 6.35
C VAL A 18 -15.87 24.89 6.83
N LYS A 19 -15.56 24.84 8.13
CA LYS A 19 -14.36 25.45 8.69
C LYS A 19 -13.09 24.88 8.05
N TYR A 20 -12.99 23.56 7.94
CA TYR A 20 -11.83 22.90 7.34
C TYR A 20 -11.62 23.31 5.88
N LEU A 21 -12.69 23.36 5.07
CA LEU A 21 -12.60 23.80 3.67
C LEU A 21 -12.24 25.28 3.54
N LEU A 22 -12.74 26.14 4.44
CA LEU A 22 -12.36 27.55 4.49
C LEU A 22 -10.88 27.75 4.85
N GLU A 23 -10.36 26.92 5.76
CA GLU A 23 -8.95 26.94 6.18
C GLU A 23 -8.01 26.28 5.14
N ASN A 24 -8.55 25.45 4.24
CA ASN A 24 -7.79 24.70 3.24
C ASN A 24 -8.40 24.89 1.83
N PRO A 25 -8.30 26.09 1.23
CA PRO A 25 -9.02 26.45 0.01
C PRO A 25 -8.62 25.64 -1.23
N ASN A 26 -7.52 24.89 -1.18
CA ASN A 26 -7.07 23.99 -2.26
C ASN A 26 -7.72 22.60 -2.18
N ILE A 27 -8.44 22.28 -1.10
CA ILE A 27 -9.13 21.00 -0.92
C ILE A 27 -10.56 21.15 -1.44
N THR A 28 -10.98 20.25 -2.34
CA THR A 28 -12.36 20.23 -2.81
C THR A 28 -13.27 19.52 -1.80
N TRP A 29 -14.59 19.72 -1.89
CA TRP A 29 -15.54 18.94 -1.09
C TRP A 29 -15.41 17.43 -1.32
N GLU A 30 -15.09 17.02 -2.55
CA GLU A 30 -14.88 15.61 -2.88
C GLU A 30 -13.61 15.06 -2.20
N ASP A 31 -12.52 15.83 -2.16
CA ASP A 31 -11.32 15.47 -1.40
C ASP A 31 -11.63 15.34 0.09
N PHE A 32 -12.36 16.31 0.66
CA PHE A 32 -12.80 16.28 2.06
C PHE A 32 -13.65 15.04 2.36
N LYS A 33 -14.66 14.77 1.53
CA LYS A 33 -15.53 13.61 1.69
C LYS A 33 -14.71 12.32 1.62
N ASN A 34 -13.86 12.19 0.61
CA ASN A 34 -13.00 11.02 0.44
C ASN A 34 -12.04 10.84 1.60
N GLN A 35 -11.57 11.91 2.20
CA GLN A 35 -10.65 11.86 3.33
C GLN A 35 -11.32 11.56 4.67
N PHE A 36 -12.49 12.16 4.95
CA PHE A 36 -13.06 12.15 6.31
C PHE A 36 -14.40 11.44 6.45
N LEU A 37 -15.15 11.30 5.36
CA LEU A 37 -16.51 10.74 5.38
C LEU A 37 -16.58 9.34 4.78
N THR A 38 -15.64 9.00 3.91
CA THR A 38 -15.54 7.67 3.28
C THR A 38 -14.90 6.67 4.24
N SER A 39 -15.55 5.51 4.40
CA SER A 39 -15.06 4.44 5.29
C SER A 39 -13.71 3.89 4.81
N PRO A 40 -12.88 3.30 5.70
CA PRO A 40 -11.65 2.62 5.29
C PRO A 40 -11.87 1.55 4.21
N CYS A 41 -13.01 0.86 4.28
CA CYS A 41 -13.48 -0.09 3.28
C CYS A 41 -13.63 0.50 1.88
N GLU A 42 -14.40 1.59 1.79
CA GLU A 42 -14.68 2.25 0.52
C GLU A 42 -13.39 2.85 -0.06
N LYS A 43 -12.53 3.45 0.79
CA LYS A 43 -11.22 3.94 0.37
C LYS A 43 -10.35 2.83 -0.25
N ALA A 44 -10.26 1.68 0.42
CA ALA A 44 -9.49 0.54 -0.09
C ALA A 44 -10.10 -0.05 -1.38
N THR A 45 -11.43 -0.09 -1.49
CA THR A 45 -12.14 -0.57 -2.69
C THR A 45 -11.93 0.38 -3.88
N THR A 46 -12.01 1.69 -3.65
CA THR A 46 -11.70 2.72 -4.64
C THR A 46 -10.24 2.61 -5.10
N ALA A 47 -9.30 2.44 -4.16
CA ALA A 47 -7.89 2.23 -4.47
C ALA A 47 -7.67 0.99 -5.34
N ALA A 48 -8.33 -0.14 -5.02
CA ALA A 48 -8.22 -1.36 -5.82
C ALA A 48 -8.83 -1.22 -7.23
N THR A 49 -9.97 -0.54 -7.35
CA THR A 49 -10.54 -0.19 -8.66
C THR A 49 -9.56 0.66 -9.47
N LYS A 50 -8.96 1.67 -8.83
CA LYS A 50 -7.98 2.54 -9.49
C LYS A 50 -6.72 1.78 -9.91
N ALA A 51 -6.24 0.86 -9.08
CA ALA A 51 -5.13 -0.01 -9.41
C ALA A 51 -5.41 -0.81 -10.69
N LYS A 52 -6.60 -1.42 -10.80
CA LYS A 52 -7.03 -2.12 -12.02
C LYS A 52 -6.99 -1.21 -13.25
N GLU A 53 -7.53 0.01 -13.16
CA GLU A 53 -7.52 0.98 -14.27
C GLU A 53 -6.08 1.30 -14.73
N ILE A 54 -5.18 1.55 -13.77
CA ILE A 54 -3.78 1.87 -14.03
C ILE A 54 -3.11 0.71 -14.78
N VAL A 55 -3.20 -0.51 -14.25
CA VAL A 55 -2.53 -1.69 -14.83
C VAL A 55 -3.16 -2.08 -16.18
N SER A 56 -4.43 -1.71 -16.41
CA SER A 56 -5.13 -1.94 -17.69
C SER A 56 -4.82 -0.88 -18.75
N ASN A 57 -4.18 0.24 -18.40
CA ASN A 57 -3.80 1.26 -19.37
C ASN A 57 -2.75 0.70 -20.34
N THR A 58 -2.95 0.89 -21.65
CA THR A 58 -2.08 0.32 -22.68
C THR A 58 -0.60 0.71 -22.53
N GLN A 59 -0.28 1.96 -22.20
CA GLN A 59 1.12 2.37 -22.06
C GLN A 59 1.80 1.70 -20.85
N ILE A 60 1.09 1.65 -19.72
CA ILE A 60 1.57 1.02 -18.49
C ILE A 60 1.69 -0.50 -18.68
N ASN A 61 0.69 -1.14 -19.27
CA ASN A 61 0.71 -2.58 -19.54
C ASN A 61 1.83 -2.97 -20.51
N ASN A 62 2.07 -2.19 -21.56
CA ASN A 62 3.20 -2.40 -22.46
C ASN A 62 4.53 -2.30 -21.71
N LYS A 63 4.65 -1.34 -20.77
CA LYS A 63 5.85 -1.17 -19.96
C LYS A 63 6.05 -2.32 -18.98
N ILE A 64 4.98 -2.79 -18.30
CA ILE A 64 4.98 -4.01 -17.49
C ILE A 64 5.50 -5.19 -18.31
N SER A 65 4.92 -5.40 -19.49
CA SER A 65 5.31 -6.49 -20.39
C SER A 65 6.78 -6.42 -20.84
N SER A 66 7.41 -5.24 -20.79
CA SER A 66 8.83 -5.06 -21.10
C SER A 66 9.78 -5.38 -19.95
N ILE A 67 9.32 -5.29 -18.69
CA ILE A 67 10.15 -5.56 -17.50
C ILE A 67 9.82 -6.89 -16.80
N GLN A 68 8.65 -7.46 -17.10
CA GLN A 68 8.19 -8.74 -16.55
C GLN A 68 8.96 -9.98 -17.03
N PRO A 69 9.51 -10.05 -18.25
CA PRO A 69 10.27 -11.21 -18.67
C PRO A 69 11.48 -11.42 -17.76
N ASN A 70 11.67 -12.68 -17.33
CA ASN A 70 12.83 -13.15 -16.57
C ASN A 70 12.99 -12.59 -15.15
N ILE A 71 11.96 -11.99 -14.52
CA ILE A 71 12.02 -11.54 -13.11
C ILE A 71 12.61 -12.64 -12.22
N ALA A 72 12.20 -13.90 -12.45
CA ALA A 72 12.66 -15.02 -11.63
C ALA A 72 14.17 -15.30 -11.69
N THR A 73 14.85 -14.86 -12.75
CA THR A 73 16.29 -15.06 -12.97
C THR A 73 17.07 -13.75 -12.96
N ASP A 74 16.40 -12.62 -12.84
CA ASP A 74 17.03 -11.31 -12.78
C ASP A 74 17.86 -11.18 -11.50
N GLN A 75 19.04 -10.56 -11.62
CA GLN A 75 19.92 -10.29 -10.48
C GLN A 75 19.64 -8.93 -9.82
N PHE A 76 18.82 -8.10 -10.47
CA PHE A 76 18.56 -6.73 -10.07
C PHE A 76 17.08 -6.41 -10.24
N GLU A 77 16.54 -5.65 -9.29
CA GLU A 77 15.22 -5.07 -9.45
C GLU A 77 15.19 -4.11 -10.65
N LYS A 78 14.09 -4.14 -11.39
CA LYS A 78 13.78 -3.18 -12.45
C LYS A 78 12.51 -2.43 -12.09
N GLY A 79 12.36 -1.22 -12.59
CA GLY A 79 11.13 -0.47 -12.35
C GLY A 79 10.96 0.71 -13.30
N PHE A 80 9.83 1.38 -13.17
CA PHE A 80 9.51 2.58 -13.91
C PHE A 80 8.48 3.43 -13.15
N ASN A 81 8.50 4.73 -13.40
CA ASN A 81 7.48 5.66 -12.95
C ASN A 81 6.37 5.77 -13.99
N PHE A 82 5.15 6.06 -13.53
CA PHE A 82 4.03 6.38 -14.39
C PHE A 82 3.26 7.59 -13.86
N GLY A 83 2.50 8.22 -14.74
CA GLY A 83 1.68 9.37 -14.38
C GLY A 83 1.00 9.98 -15.60
N LYS A 84 0.57 11.24 -15.51
CA LYS A 84 -0.14 11.91 -16.60
C LYS A 84 0.63 13.08 -17.18
N ASN A 85 0.69 13.13 -18.50
CA ASN A 85 1.26 14.28 -19.21
C ASN A 85 0.28 15.47 -19.21
N THR A 86 0.69 16.59 -19.81
CA THR A 86 -0.12 17.82 -19.89
C THR A 86 -1.44 17.67 -20.67
N SER A 87 -1.56 16.61 -21.47
CA SER A 87 -2.80 16.26 -22.19
C SER A 87 -3.72 15.33 -21.39
N GLY A 88 -3.34 14.97 -20.16
CA GLY A 88 -4.09 14.05 -19.30
C GLY A 88 -3.95 12.57 -19.65
N ASN A 89 -3.10 12.23 -20.63
CA ASN A 89 -2.83 10.85 -21.02
C ASN A 89 -1.77 10.24 -20.11
N TYR A 90 -1.91 8.94 -19.81
CA TYR A 90 -0.86 8.21 -19.12
C TYR A 90 0.45 8.24 -19.93
N ALA A 91 1.56 8.37 -19.20
CA ALA A 91 2.93 8.28 -19.68
C ALA A 91 3.76 7.46 -18.70
N VAL A 92 4.89 6.91 -19.18
CA VAL A 92 5.81 6.09 -18.40
C VAL A 92 7.25 6.55 -18.63
N SER A 93 8.10 6.37 -17.62
CA SER A 93 9.53 6.66 -17.71
C SER A 93 10.31 5.58 -18.50
N GLY A 94 11.62 5.80 -18.63
CA GLY A 94 12.57 4.72 -18.90
C GLY A 94 12.54 3.62 -17.83
N THR A 95 13.26 2.52 -18.08
CA THR A 95 13.44 1.46 -17.08
C THR A 95 14.60 1.83 -16.18
N TYR A 96 14.37 1.89 -14.88
CA TYR A 96 15.41 1.96 -13.86
C TYR A 96 15.85 0.54 -13.48
N THR A 97 17.13 0.39 -13.15
CA THR A 97 17.69 -0.88 -12.65
C THR A 97 18.41 -0.60 -11.34
N GLY A 98 18.13 -1.42 -10.34
CA GLY A 98 18.61 -1.25 -8.99
C GLY A 98 19.64 -2.31 -8.62
N THR A 99 19.54 -2.75 -7.38
CA THR A 99 20.29 -3.85 -6.79
C THR A 99 19.37 -5.04 -6.59
N LEU A 100 19.86 -6.10 -5.96
CA LEU A 100 19.01 -7.25 -5.60
C LEU A 100 18.00 -6.91 -4.49
N THR A 101 18.32 -5.94 -3.64
CA THR A 101 17.57 -5.62 -2.42
C THR A 101 16.97 -4.22 -2.45
N GLY A 102 16.84 -3.64 -3.65
CA GLY A 102 16.17 -2.36 -3.79
C GLY A 102 16.52 -1.58 -5.05
N LEU A 103 15.60 -0.68 -5.37
CA LEU A 103 15.63 0.22 -6.51
C LEU A 103 15.42 1.67 -6.06
N SER A 104 16.19 2.60 -6.61
CA SER A 104 15.97 4.04 -6.43
C SER A 104 15.38 4.63 -7.70
N MET A 105 14.19 5.24 -7.59
CA MET A 105 13.53 5.94 -8.68
C MET A 105 13.22 7.39 -8.24
N PRO A 106 13.31 8.37 -9.16
CA PRO A 106 12.93 9.73 -8.82
C PRO A 106 11.42 9.82 -8.55
N SER A 107 11.00 10.75 -7.69
CA SER A 107 9.57 11.00 -7.44
C SER A 107 8.92 11.93 -8.48
N THR A 108 9.69 12.40 -9.46
CA THR A 108 9.30 13.38 -10.49
C THR A 108 9.93 13.02 -11.84
N GLU A 109 9.25 13.37 -12.93
CA GLU A 109 9.73 13.22 -14.31
C GLU A 109 9.54 14.55 -15.05
N THR A 110 10.32 14.79 -16.11
CA THR A 110 10.26 16.05 -16.86
C THR A 110 8.99 16.19 -17.70
N ASP A 111 8.47 15.07 -18.19
CA ASP A 111 7.46 15.07 -19.27
C ASP A 111 6.04 14.78 -18.76
N PHE A 112 5.91 14.37 -17.50
CA PHE A 112 4.63 14.04 -16.88
C PHE A 112 4.67 14.16 -15.36
N MET A 113 3.49 14.39 -14.77
CA MET A 113 3.30 14.39 -13.33
C MET A 113 3.21 12.94 -12.83
N VAL A 114 4.21 12.50 -12.07
CA VAL A 114 4.28 11.14 -11.53
C VAL A 114 3.14 10.91 -10.53
N GLU A 115 2.35 9.85 -10.75
CA GLU A 115 1.28 9.40 -9.86
C GLU A 115 1.69 8.15 -9.05
N GLY A 116 2.69 7.40 -9.51
CA GLY A 116 3.21 6.22 -8.84
C GLY A 116 4.32 5.51 -9.59
N SER A 117 4.68 4.32 -9.13
CA SER A 117 5.73 3.49 -9.74
C SER A 117 5.39 2.00 -9.79
N PHE A 118 6.16 1.26 -10.58
CA PHE A 118 6.27 -0.19 -10.55
C PHE A 118 7.71 -0.58 -10.27
N HIS A 119 7.94 -1.65 -9.51
CA HIS A 119 9.22 -2.34 -9.45
C HIS A 119 9.05 -3.86 -9.34
N THR A 120 10.09 -4.59 -9.69
CA THR A 120 10.10 -6.06 -9.66
C THR A 120 10.79 -6.58 -8.41
N HIS A 121 10.28 -7.67 -7.83
CA HIS A 121 10.96 -8.48 -6.82
C HIS A 121 11.48 -9.78 -7.47
N PRO A 122 12.79 -9.91 -7.76
CA PRO A 122 13.37 -11.14 -8.29
C PRO A 122 13.44 -12.25 -7.23
N THR A 123 13.47 -13.53 -7.63
CA THR A 123 13.35 -14.69 -6.69
C THR A 123 14.46 -14.78 -5.64
N TYR A 124 15.61 -14.16 -5.88
CA TYR A 124 16.73 -14.23 -4.96
C TYR A 124 16.45 -13.33 -3.74
N ASN A 125 16.02 -13.94 -2.64
CA ASN A 125 15.83 -13.32 -1.32
C ASN A 125 14.77 -12.20 -1.23
N ALA A 126 13.86 -12.09 -2.21
CA ALA A 126 12.73 -11.17 -2.12
C ALA A 126 11.43 -11.96 -1.93
N TYR A 127 10.63 -11.54 -0.96
CA TYR A 127 9.27 -12.04 -0.81
C TYR A 127 8.39 -11.52 -1.95
N GLU A 128 7.37 -12.30 -2.31
CA GLU A 128 6.43 -12.01 -3.38
C GLU A 128 5.37 -10.97 -2.96
N CYS A 129 5.75 -9.88 -2.26
CA CYS A 129 4.89 -8.74 -1.99
C CYS A 129 5.71 -7.49 -1.57
N PRO A 130 5.07 -6.31 -1.41
CA PRO A 130 5.75 -5.14 -0.89
C PRO A 130 6.37 -5.39 0.50
N SER A 131 7.62 -4.99 0.65
CA SER A 131 8.41 -5.03 1.88
C SER A 131 8.12 -3.82 2.79
N ALA A 132 8.68 -3.82 4.00
CA ALA A 132 8.63 -2.61 4.85
C ALA A 132 9.40 -1.45 4.20
N ALA A 133 10.51 -1.70 3.48
CA ALA A 133 11.24 -0.67 2.76
C ALA A 133 10.37 0.04 1.71
N ASP A 134 9.47 -0.68 1.04
CA ASP A 134 8.53 -0.10 0.06
C ASP A 134 7.57 0.89 0.72
N PHE A 135 7.17 0.64 1.96
CA PHE A 135 6.28 1.54 2.73
C PHE A 135 6.95 2.88 2.96
N TYR A 136 8.22 2.85 3.36
CA TYR A 136 9.02 4.05 3.55
C TYR A 136 9.41 4.69 2.22
N GLY A 137 9.66 3.90 1.18
CA GLY A 137 9.92 4.38 -0.18
C GLY A 137 8.76 5.21 -0.72
N LEU A 138 7.54 4.69 -0.62
CA LEU A 138 6.31 5.41 -0.98
C LEU A 138 6.17 6.70 -0.17
N ARG A 139 6.48 6.67 1.13
CA ARG A 139 6.41 7.87 1.98
C ARG A 139 7.44 8.93 1.61
N THR A 140 8.66 8.53 1.26
CA THR A 140 9.69 9.43 0.76
C THR A 140 9.24 10.05 -0.57
N ALA A 141 8.77 9.23 -1.51
CA ALA A 141 8.31 9.70 -2.81
C ALA A 141 7.12 10.68 -2.70
N TYR A 142 6.11 10.35 -1.89
CA TYR A 142 4.96 11.23 -1.61
C TYR A 142 5.38 12.56 -0.95
N GLY A 143 6.37 12.53 -0.05
CA GLY A 143 6.87 13.74 0.60
C GLY A 143 7.55 14.71 -0.37
N SER A 144 8.16 14.19 -1.44
CA SER A 144 8.77 14.98 -2.50
C SER A 144 7.79 15.33 -3.63
N ASN A 145 6.77 14.51 -3.86
CA ASN A 145 5.70 14.72 -4.83
C ASN A 145 4.36 14.23 -4.24
N PRO A 146 3.47 15.13 -3.77
CA PRO A 146 2.18 14.74 -3.19
C PRO A 146 1.21 14.02 -4.15
N HIS A 147 1.50 13.97 -5.45
CA HIS A 147 0.72 13.17 -6.41
C HIS A 147 1.15 11.70 -6.44
N PHE A 148 2.35 11.37 -5.92
CA PHE A 148 2.87 10.01 -5.86
C PHE A 148 2.14 9.22 -4.76
N SER A 149 1.05 8.55 -5.14
CA SER A 149 0.09 7.98 -4.18
C SER A 149 0.10 6.46 -4.11
N THR A 150 0.84 5.81 -5.00
CA THR A 150 0.78 4.36 -5.15
C THR A 150 2.07 3.77 -5.70
N THR A 151 2.37 2.53 -5.34
CA THR A 151 3.45 1.74 -5.93
C THR A 151 3.00 0.31 -6.15
N PHE A 152 3.52 -0.33 -7.19
CA PHE A 152 3.21 -1.69 -7.57
C PHE A 152 4.45 -2.56 -7.53
N VAL A 153 4.28 -3.78 -7.05
CA VAL A 153 5.33 -4.80 -7.02
C VAL A 153 4.95 -5.92 -7.97
N LEU A 154 5.80 -6.19 -8.96
CA LEU A 154 5.72 -7.38 -9.81
C LEU A 154 6.62 -8.46 -9.24
N THR A 155 6.08 -9.63 -8.99
CA THR A 155 6.81 -10.71 -8.31
C THR A 155 7.38 -11.71 -9.30
N ALA A 156 8.32 -12.54 -8.87
CA ALA A 156 8.95 -13.54 -9.72
C ALA A 156 7.97 -14.61 -10.24
N THR A 157 6.90 -14.91 -9.51
CA THR A 157 5.82 -15.79 -9.99
C THR A 157 4.79 -15.09 -10.89
N GLY A 158 4.97 -13.79 -11.17
CA GLY A 158 4.05 -12.99 -11.98
C GLY A 158 2.87 -12.39 -11.22
N GLY A 159 2.89 -12.46 -9.89
CA GLY A 159 1.96 -11.74 -9.04
C GLY A 159 2.14 -10.22 -9.18
N ILE A 160 1.04 -9.48 -9.04
CA ILE A 160 1.08 -8.02 -8.98
C ILE A 160 0.40 -7.57 -7.69
N TYR A 161 1.16 -6.91 -6.84
CA TYR A 161 0.66 -6.27 -5.64
C TYR A 161 0.65 -4.77 -5.83
N ASN A 162 -0.27 -4.11 -5.15
CA ASN A 162 -0.39 -2.66 -5.14
C ASN A 162 -0.44 -2.17 -3.70
N LEU A 163 0.43 -1.20 -3.38
CA LEU A 163 0.44 -0.46 -2.14
C LEU A 163 -0.04 0.96 -2.44
N THR A 164 -1.13 1.37 -1.79
CA THR A 164 -1.76 2.67 -2.06
C THR A 164 -2.04 3.43 -0.77
N ILE A 165 -1.82 4.74 -0.79
CA ILE A 165 -2.23 5.66 0.27
C ILE A 165 -3.76 5.79 0.25
N THR A 166 -4.41 5.43 1.34
CA THR A 166 -5.87 5.51 1.51
C THR A 166 -6.29 6.61 2.50
N ASP A 167 -5.36 7.11 3.31
CA ASP A 167 -5.60 8.19 4.26
C ASP A 167 -4.34 9.04 4.43
N HIS A 168 -4.34 10.22 3.81
CA HIS A 168 -3.18 11.12 3.79
C HIS A 168 -2.80 11.66 5.17
N VAL A 169 -3.74 11.84 6.10
CA VAL A 169 -3.42 12.34 7.45
C VAL A 169 -2.68 11.26 8.22
N LYS A 170 -3.21 10.03 8.20
CA LYS A 170 -2.56 8.88 8.82
C LYS A 170 -1.19 8.59 8.20
N PHE A 171 -1.11 8.68 6.88
CA PHE A 171 0.12 8.46 6.14
C PHE A 171 1.18 9.53 6.38
N ASN A 172 0.77 10.80 6.53
CA ASN A 172 1.70 11.86 6.93
C ASN A 172 2.24 11.64 8.34
N ASN A 173 1.43 11.08 9.24
CA ASN A 173 1.81 10.75 10.61
C ASN A 173 2.62 9.45 10.75
N PHE A 174 2.69 8.62 9.70
CA PHE A 174 3.38 7.32 9.71
C PHE A 174 4.83 7.42 10.21
N LEU A 175 5.61 8.40 9.73
CA LEU A 175 7.02 8.53 10.16
C LEU A 175 7.17 8.98 11.61
N THR A 176 6.14 9.61 12.17
CA THR A 176 6.11 10.02 13.58
C THR A 176 5.86 8.82 14.48
N THR A 177 4.96 7.92 14.07
CA THR A 177 4.60 6.72 14.87
C THR A 177 5.60 5.58 14.68
N LEU A 178 6.16 5.43 13.49
CA LEU A 178 7.13 4.40 13.13
C LEU A 178 8.29 5.03 12.35
N PRO A 179 9.27 5.68 13.02
CA PRO A 179 10.41 6.28 12.34
C PRO A 179 11.26 5.21 11.62
N LYS A 180 11.72 5.51 10.40
CA LYS A 180 12.45 4.55 9.54
C LYS A 180 13.67 3.93 10.24
N ASN A 181 14.52 4.76 10.84
CA ASN A 181 15.77 4.33 11.48
C ASN A 181 15.57 3.43 12.72
N SER A 182 14.43 3.54 13.39
CA SER A 182 14.08 2.70 14.55
C SER A 182 13.24 1.49 14.17
N SER A 183 12.58 1.49 13.00
CA SER A 183 11.57 0.50 12.66
C SER A 183 12.01 -0.51 11.59
N ILE A 184 12.98 -0.18 10.73
CA ILE A 184 13.47 -1.11 9.69
C ILE A 184 14.97 -1.34 9.78
N ASN A 185 15.40 -2.52 9.33
CA ASN A 185 16.80 -2.85 9.13
C ASN A 185 17.25 -2.29 7.76
N PRO A 186 18.28 -1.42 7.72
CA PRO A 186 18.71 -0.80 6.46
C PRO A 186 19.35 -1.78 5.47
N ASN A 187 19.76 -2.98 5.91
CA ASN A 187 20.47 -3.93 5.06
C ASN A 187 19.53 -4.76 4.17
N ASP A 188 18.34 -5.08 4.68
CA ASP A 188 17.40 -6.01 4.04
C ASP A 188 16.01 -5.39 3.82
N GLY A 189 15.74 -4.21 4.40
CA GLY A 189 14.45 -3.54 4.25
C GLY A 189 13.31 -4.18 5.03
N HIS A 190 13.59 -5.12 5.94
CA HIS A 190 12.60 -5.74 6.82
C HIS A 190 12.34 -4.92 8.08
N TRP A 191 11.24 -5.23 8.77
CA TRP A 191 11.02 -4.71 10.12
C TRP A 191 12.18 -5.12 11.05
N LYS A 192 12.64 -4.17 11.85
CA LYS A 192 13.81 -4.33 12.72
C LYS A 192 13.49 -5.24 13.91
N GLU A 193 14.35 -6.22 14.16
CA GLU A 193 14.24 -7.11 15.32
C GLU A 193 14.15 -6.36 16.65
N GLY A 194 13.38 -6.92 17.59
CA GLY A 194 13.15 -6.35 18.92
C GLY A 194 12.20 -5.15 18.97
N THR A 195 11.59 -4.75 17.85
CA THR A 195 10.57 -3.70 17.80
C THR A 195 9.15 -4.27 17.92
N ASP A 196 8.22 -3.48 18.43
CA ASP A 196 6.80 -3.90 18.54
C ASP A 196 6.20 -4.24 17.17
N VAL A 197 6.53 -3.45 16.13
CA VAL A 197 6.04 -3.69 14.77
C VAL A 197 6.58 -5.02 14.20
N ARG A 198 7.83 -5.38 14.50
CA ARG A 198 8.38 -6.68 14.11
C ARG A 198 7.73 -7.82 14.89
N ASN A 199 7.52 -7.66 16.18
CA ASN A 199 6.86 -8.68 17.01
C ASN A 199 5.42 -8.95 16.51
N ASP A 200 4.69 -7.89 16.15
CA ASP A 200 3.35 -7.99 15.57
C ASP A 200 3.37 -8.68 14.21
N PHE A 201 4.32 -8.31 13.35
CA PHE A 201 4.54 -8.96 12.06
C PHE A 201 4.82 -10.46 12.20
N ASP A 202 5.87 -10.83 12.96
CA ASP A 202 6.31 -12.22 13.13
C ASP A 202 5.25 -13.11 13.79
N LYS A 203 4.42 -12.52 14.66
CA LYS A 203 3.32 -13.24 15.27
C LYS A 203 2.27 -13.61 14.23
N VAL A 204 1.84 -12.65 13.41
CA VAL A 204 0.78 -12.88 12.41
C VAL A 204 1.28 -13.80 11.29
N GLU A 205 2.51 -13.59 10.82
CA GLU A 205 3.14 -14.43 9.80
C GLU A 205 3.20 -15.90 10.25
N ARG A 206 3.76 -16.17 11.43
CA ARG A 206 3.84 -17.54 11.97
C ARG A 206 2.48 -18.19 12.15
N GLU A 207 1.46 -17.44 12.57
CA GLU A 207 0.11 -17.98 12.70
C GLU A 207 -0.49 -18.36 11.34
N PHE A 208 -0.27 -17.58 10.27
CA PHE A 208 -0.73 -17.96 8.94
C PHE A 208 0.03 -19.15 8.35
N ILE A 209 1.34 -19.26 8.60
CA ILE A 209 2.13 -20.44 8.21
C ILE A 209 1.60 -21.69 8.90
N LYS A 210 1.29 -21.62 10.21
CA LYS A 210 0.65 -22.74 10.94
C LYS A 210 -0.71 -23.13 10.38
N GLN A 211 -1.44 -22.18 9.78
CA GLN A 211 -2.71 -22.42 9.09
C GLN A 211 -2.54 -23.00 7.68
N GLY A 212 -1.31 -23.26 7.23
CA GLY A 212 -1.00 -23.85 5.93
C GLY A 212 -0.86 -22.87 4.78
N LYS A 213 -0.73 -21.56 5.05
CA LYS A 213 -0.36 -20.57 4.04
C LYS A 213 1.11 -20.73 3.63
N THR A 214 1.42 -20.38 2.39
CA THR A 214 2.81 -20.24 1.95
C THR A 214 3.48 -19.08 2.67
N GLU A 215 4.81 -19.06 2.74
CA GLU A 215 5.58 -17.96 3.37
C GLU A 215 5.22 -16.61 2.73
N ASP A 216 5.15 -16.53 1.40
CA ASP A 216 4.77 -15.31 0.68
C ASP A 216 3.35 -14.81 1.00
N GLU A 217 2.38 -15.73 1.08
CA GLU A 217 1.01 -15.36 1.46
C GLU A 217 0.97 -14.86 2.91
N ALA A 218 1.65 -15.56 3.83
CA ALA A 218 1.71 -15.18 5.23
C ALA A 218 2.41 -13.82 5.42
N PHE A 219 3.48 -13.57 4.69
CA PHE A 219 4.24 -12.32 4.69
C PHE A 219 3.37 -11.15 4.23
N ALA A 220 2.63 -11.30 3.12
CA ALA A 220 1.69 -10.27 2.64
C ALA A 220 0.54 -10.00 3.64
N LEU A 221 0.00 -11.05 4.27
CA LEU A 221 -1.05 -10.94 5.28
C LEU A 221 -0.54 -10.23 6.55
N ALA A 222 0.67 -10.57 7.01
CA ALA A 222 1.29 -9.92 8.17
C ALA A 222 1.54 -8.43 7.92
N HIS A 223 1.99 -8.06 6.72
CA HIS A 223 2.11 -6.66 6.33
C HIS A 223 0.76 -5.93 6.31
N ALA A 224 -0.29 -6.54 5.75
CA ALA A 224 -1.63 -5.95 5.76
C ALA A 224 -2.15 -5.73 7.19
N TYR A 225 -1.87 -6.66 8.11
CA TYR A 225 -2.18 -6.50 9.54
C TYR A 225 -1.43 -5.32 10.16
N VAL A 226 -0.12 -5.21 9.94
CA VAL A 226 0.73 -4.13 10.46
C VAL A 226 0.23 -2.76 9.98
N LEU A 227 -0.06 -2.61 8.69
CA LEU A 227 -0.58 -1.36 8.12
C LEU A 227 -1.86 -0.89 8.84
N ARG A 228 -2.77 -1.83 9.12
CA ARG A 228 -4.00 -1.55 9.87
C ARG A 228 -3.72 -1.25 11.33
N LYS A 229 -3.02 -2.13 12.04
CA LYS A 229 -2.80 -2.04 13.50
C LYS A 229 -2.09 -0.75 13.90
N HIS A 230 -1.10 -0.34 13.13
CA HIS A 230 -0.37 0.90 13.35
C HIS A 230 -0.99 2.11 12.66
N ASN A 231 -2.19 1.93 12.08
CA ASN A 231 -3.01 3.00 11.50
C ASN A 231 -2.23 3.87 10.49
N ILE A 232 -1.48 3.21 9.59
CA ILE A 232 -0.48 3.84 8.71
C ILE A 232 -1.14 4.64 7.56
N GLY A 233 -2.42 4.40 7.25
CA GLY A 233 -3.11 5.09 6.16
C GLY A 233 -2.77 4.56 4.77
N MET A 234 -2.30 3.31 4.68
CA MET A 234 -2.06 2.59 3.44
C MET A 234 -2.86 1.29 3.40
N THR A 235 -3.07 0.76 2.20
CA THR A 235 -3.62 -0.57 1.97
C THR A 235 -2.76 -1.35 0.97
N ILE A 236 -2.72 -2.67 1.12
CA ILE A 236 -2.16 -3.58 0.13
C ILE A 236 -3.32 -4.29 -0.57
N SER A 237 -3.23 -4.39 -1.89
CA SER A 237 -4.14 -5.23 -2.69
C SER A 237 -3.34 -6.13 -3.62
N LYS A 238 -3.89 -7.32 -3.92
CA LYS A 238 -3.30 -8.28 -4.85
C LYS A 238 -4.19 -8.43 -6.08
N ARG A 239 -3.60 -8.47 -7.27
CA ARG A 239 -4.29 -8.78 -8.51
C ARG A 239 -4.69 -10.25 -8.56
N ASP A 240 -5.95 -10.53 -8.84
CA ASP A 240 -6.47 -11.87 -9.06
C ASP A 240 -6.34 -12.31 -10.53
N SER A 241 -6.77 -13.55 -10.83
CA SER A 241 -6.72 -14.11 -12.18
C SER A 241 -7.63 -13.41 -13.20
N ASN A 242 -8.64 -12.67 -12.74
CA ASN A 242 -9.50 -11.84 -13.60
C ASN A 242 -8.90 -10.44 -13.85
N GLY A 243 -7.75 -10.16 -13.22
CA GLY A 243 -7.08 -8.88 -13.27
C GLY A 243 -7.68 -7.83 -12.33
N ASP A 244 -8.60 -8.21 -11.45
CA ASP A 244 -9.11 -7.32 -10.41
C ASP A 244 -8.13 -7.26 -9.24
N PHE A 245 -7.98 -6.10 -8.62
CA PHE A 245 -7.27 -6.00 -7.35
C PHE A 245 -8.24 -6.27 -6.20
N LYS A 246 -7.82 -7.12 -5.26
CA LYS A 246 -8.55 -7.39 -4.02
C LYS A 246 -7.71 -6.88 -2.85
N PRO A 247 -8.20 -5.89 -2.07
CA PRO A 247 -7.54 -5.48 -0.84
C PRO A 247 -7.35 -6.67 0.11
N ILE A 248 -6.23 -6.67 0.83
CA ILE A 248 -5.91 -7.70 1.82
C ILE A 248 -6.26 -7.16 3.20
N PHE A 249 -7.12 -7.87 3.92
CA PHE A 249 -7.45 -7.54 5.32
C PHE A 249 -7.23 -8.74 6.22
N VAL A 250 -6.75 -8.45 7.43
CA VAL A 250 -6.55 -9.44 8.48
C VAL A 250 -7.31 -9.01 9.73
N LYS A 251 -8.22 -9.87 10.16
CA LYS A 251 -8.94 -9.74 11.41
C LYS A 251 -8.17 -10.43 12.53
N GLU A 252 -8.09 -9.76 13.67
CA GLU A 252 -7.63 -10.31 14.92
C GLU A 252 -8.84 -10.64 15.80
N ALA A 253 -8.89 -11.85 16.34
CA ALA A 253 -9.92 -12.26 17.27
C ALA A 253 -9.31 -13.05 18.42
N LYS A 254 -9.79 -12.81 19.65
CA LYS A 254 -9.46 -13.69 20.77
C LYS A 254 -10.15 -15.02 20.59
N ASP A 255 -9.45 -16.12 20.86
CA ASP A 255 -10.03 -17.45 20.87
C ASP A 255 -11.09 -17.52 21.99
N PRO A 256 -12.36 -17.81 21.68
CA PRO A 256 -13.41 -17.90 22.69
C PRO A 256 -13.15 -18.99 23.74
N ALA A 257 -12.45 -20.07 23.36
CA ALA A 257 -12.11 -21.17 24.26
C ALA A 257 -10.85 -20.87 25.10
N ASN A 258 -9.97 -20.00 24.63
CA ASN A 258 -8.77 -19.58 25.34
C ASN A 258 -8.45 -18.10 25.06
N PRO A 259 -8.94 -17.14 25.88
CA PRO A 259 -8.74 -15.71 25.65
C PRO A 259 -7.27 -15.23 25.60
N ASN A 260 -6.33 -16.06 26.09
CA ASN A 260 -4.90 -15.79 25.98
C ASN A 260 -4.37 -16.04 24.56
N ASN A 261 -5.06 -16.88 23.78
CA ASN A 261 -4.76 -17.12 22.39
C ASN A 261 -5.43 -16.06 21.50
N THR A 262 -4.68 -15.62 20.50
CA THR A 262 -5.17 -14.71 19.46
C THR A 262 -5.15 -15.45 18.14
N ASN A 263 -6.29 -15.49 17.46
CA ASN A 263 -6.43 -16.02 16.12
C ASN A 263 -6.39 -14.88 15.10
N TYR A 264 -5.82 -15.17 13.93
CA TYR A 264 -5.74 -14.26 12.79
C TYR A 264 -6.43 -14.91 11.60
N GLU A 265 -7.27 -14.14 10.91
CA GLU A 265 -8.05 -14.61 9.76
C GLU A 265 -7.97 -13.59 8.62
N GLN A 266 -7.65 -14.04 7.42
CA GLN A 266 -7.84 -13.22 6.22
C GLN A 266 -9.33 -13.00 6.00
N THR A 267 -9.76 -11.75 5.83
CA THR A 267 -11.18 -11.43 5.68
C THR A 267 -11.41 -10.44 4.55
N GLN A 268 -12.66 -10.36 4.10
CA GLN A 268 -13.15 -9.30 3.21
C GLN A 268 -13.77 -8.14 4.00
N ASN A 269 -14.00 -8.33 5.31
CA ASN A 269 -14.46 -7.24 6.15
C ASN A 269 -13.30 -6.28 6.40
N CYS A 270 -13.48 -5.02 6.02
CA CYS A 270 -12.50 -3.95 6.13
C CYS A 270 -12.88 -2.90 7.19
N ASN A 271 -13.99 -3.12 7.91
CA ASN A 271 -14.38 -2.33 9.09
C ASN A 271 -13.76 -2.94 10.36
N LEU A 272 -12.44 -3.14 10.32
CA LEU A 272 -11.65 -3.84 11.35
C LEU A 272 -10.81 -2.90 12.20
#